data_AF-A0AAD2WAS3-F1
#
_entry.id   AF-A0AAD2WAS3-F1
#
_cell.length_a   1.000
_cell.length_b   1.000
_cell.length_c   1.000
_cell.angle_alpha   90.00
_cell.angle_beta   90.00
_cell.angle_gamma   90.00
#
_symmetry.space_group_name_H-M   'P 1'
#
loop_
_entity.id
_entity.type
_entity.pdbx_description
1 polymer ?
#
loop_
_entity_poly.entity_id
_entity_poly.type
_entity_poly.pdbx_seq_one_letter_code
_entity_poly.pdbx_strand_id
1 'polypeptide(L)'
;MYLIEWGFWRMAIESEAARKAYVAEMTPAENRAMRDFYEGDLEEEVHFRKVSENPRARGPVYSFNENFLEMRCGGSEEKRGIITLMTLGSLGPMTYSWLNITLGSIYINATQPEFLSVFSVLFSTYMILLGGAAYYIYAKYGFRLSRLEMLTSRHLLIRFNRKTQQVHLHRPGYCGGIVTFPWKTTGSTAIDPEDDSLS
;
A
#
# COMPACT_ATOMS: atom_id res chain seq x y z
N MET A 1 0.58 -0.99 -1.26
CA MET A 1 -0.08 0.34 -1.31
C MET A 1 0.89 1.27 -0.64
N TYR A 2 1.46 2.23 -1.36
CA TYR A 2 2.49 3.10 -0.80
C TYR A 2 1.91 3.97 0.31
N LEU A 3 2.74 4.49 1.22
CA LEU A 3 2.29 5.37 2.32
C LEU A 3 1.39 6.52 1.85
N ILE A 4 1.74 7.13 0.71
CA ILE A 4 0.97 8.23 0.10
C ILE A 4 -0.38 7.73 -0.42
N GLU A 5 -0.39 6.62 -1.16
CA GLU A 5 -1.62 5.99 -1.68
C GLU A 5 -2.51 5.48 -0.53
N TRP A 6 -1.91 5.02 0.57
CA TRP A 6 -2.58 4.65 1.80
C TRP A 6 -3.16 5.85 2.53
N GLY A 7 -2.46 6.98 2.54
CA GLY A 7 -2.99 8.26 3.00
C GLY A 7 -4.21 8.68 2.19
N PHE A 8 -4.09 8.70 0.85
CA PHE A 8 -5.19 9.06 -0.04
C PHE A 8 -6.39 8.12 0.10
N TRP A 9 -6.17 6.82 0.22
CA TRP A 9 -7.26 5.87 0.40
C TRP A 9 -7.92 5.98 1.78
N ARG A 10 -7.16 6.34 2.82
CA ARG A 10 -7.74 6.67 4.12
C ARG A 10 -8.61 7.91 4.04
N MET A 11 -8.12 8.98 3.40
CA MET A 11 -8.89 10.21 3.18
C MET A 11 -10.17 9.94 2.38
N ALA A 12 -10.13 9.05 1.38
CA ALA A 12 -11.29 8.68 0.58
C ALA A 12 -12.37 7.89 1.36
N ILE A 13 -12.01 7.28 2.49
CA ILE A 13 -12.91 6.43 3.31
C ILE A 13 -13.23 7.11 4.65
N GLU A 14 -12.68 8.29 4.90
CA GLU A 14 -13.01 9.07 6.08
C GLU A 14 -14.48 9.49 6.07
N SER A 15 -15.09 9.47 7.26
CA SER A 15 -16.48 9.91 7.44
C SER A 15 -16.65 11.37 7.03
N GLU A 16 -17.83 11.72 6.52
CA GLU A 16 -18.14 13.07 6.06
C GLU A 16 -17.87 14.16 7.12
N ALA A 17 -18.09 13.85 8.41
CA ALA A 17 -17.80 14.74 9.52
C ALA A 17 -16.29 15.07 9.66
N ALA A 18 -15.42 14.08 9.47
CA ALA A 18 -13.97 14.26 9.50
C ALA A 18 -13.49 15.07 8.28
N ARG A 19 -14.09 14.82 7.10
CA ARG A 19 -13.81 15.59 5.88
C ARG A 19 -14.18 17.07 6.05
N LYS A 20 -15.36 17.36 6.62
CA LYS A 20 -15.82 18.74 6.86
C LYS A 20 -14.97 19.48 7.89
N ALA A 21 -14.51 18.79 8.94
CA ALA A 21 -13.59 19.36 9.92
C ALA A 21 -12.23 19.74 9.28
N TYR A 22 -11.68 18.86 8.45
CA TYR A 22 -10.42 19.13 7.73
C TYR A 22 -10.54 20.32 6.77
N VAL A 23 -11.62 20.41 5.98
CA VAL A 23 -11.86 21.53 5.05
C VAL A 23 -12.03 22.85 5.81
N ALA A 24 -12.61 22.83 7.02
CA ALA A 24 -12.77 24.01 7.86
C ALA A 24 -11.43 24.54 8.42
N GLU A 25 -10.43 23.68 8.55
CA GLU A 25 -9.09 24.03 9.04
C GLU A 25 -8.12 24.44 7.91
N MET A 26 -8.48 24.25 6.64
CA MET A 26 -7.63 24.56 5.50
C MET A 26 -7.43 26.07 5.29
N THR A 27 -6.20 26.45 4.99
CA THR A 27 -5.89 27.83 4.60
C THR A 27 -6.46 28.18 3.22
N PRO A 28 -6.66 29.48 2.90
CA PRO A 28 -7.15 29.91 1.58
C PRO A 28 -6.21 29.56 0.40
N ALA A 29 -4.95 29.22 0.68
CA ALA A 29 -3.98 28.75 -0.31
C ALA A 29 -4.13 27.25 -0.56
N GLU A 30 -4.29 26.46 0.51
CA GLU A 30 -4.56 25.02 0.43
C GLU A 30 -5.92 24.73 -0.20
N ASN A 31 -6.96 25.49 0.14
CA ASN A 31 -8.27 25.41 -0.50
C ASN A 31 -8.23 25.73 -2.00
N ARG A 32 -7.30 26.58 -2.45
CA ARG A 32 -7.07 26.85 -3.89
C ARG A 32 -6.29 25.74 -4.57
N ALA A 33 -5.37 25.09 -3.87
CA ALA A 33 -4.60 23.96 -4.39
C ALA A 33 -5.40 22.64 -4.40
N MET A 34 -6.39 22.50 -3.51
CA MET A 34 -7.29 21.34 -3.40
C MET A 34 -8.59 21.50 -4.22
N ARG A 35 -8.87 22.71 -4.71
CA ARG A 35 -9.85 22.92 -5.79
C ARG A 35 -9.27 22.26 -7.03
N ASP A 36 -9.60 20.99 -7.21
CA ASP A 36 -9.19 20.22 -8.37
C ASP A 36 -9.57 20.96 -9.66
N PHE A 37 -8.63 20.90 -10.61
CA PHE A 37 -8.89 21.01 -12.04
C PHE A 37 -10.10 20.13 -12.35
N TYR A 38 -11.28 20.74 -12.47
CA TYR A 38 -12.51 20.01 -12.74
C TYR A 38 -12.38 19.29 -14.09
N GLU A 39 -13.12 18.18 -14.23
CA GLU A 39 -13.33 17.45 -15.49
C GLU A 39 -13.70 18.35 -16.68
N GLY A 40 -14.12 19.60 -16.44
CA GLY A 40 -14.32 20.63 -17.47
C GLY A 40 -13.04 21.16 -18.13
N ASP A 41 -11.86 21.04 -17.52
CA ASP A 41 -10.56 21.32 -18.17
C ASP A 41 -9.99 20.08 -18.89
N LEU A 42 -10.56 18.90 -18.63
CA LEU A 42 -10.39 17.68 -19.40
C LEU A 42 -11.51 17.59 -20.44
N GLU A 43 -11.70 18.65 -21.21
CA GLU A 43 -12.69 18.69 -22.29
C GLU A 43 -12.65 17.41 -23.13
N GLU A 44 -13.85 16.88 -23.34
CA GLU A 44 -14.40 15.77 -24.15
C GLU A 44 -13.58 15.15 -25.29
N GLU A 45 -12.48 15.73 -25.76
CA GLU A 45 -11.77 15.28 -26.97
C GLU A 45 -10.88 14.05 -26.75
N VAL A 46 -10.39 13.81 -25.54
CA VAL A 46 -9.38 12.75 -25.30
C VAL A 46 -10.00 11.35 -25.17
N HIS A 47 -11.26 11.26 -24.74
CA HIS A 47 -11.89 9.98 -24.40
C HIS A 47 -12.38 9.15 -25.60
N PHE A 48 -12.60 9.78 -26.77
CA PHE A 48 -13.16 9.08 -27.94
C PHE A 48 -12.21 8.93 -29.13
N ARG A 49 -10.98 9.47 -29.03
CA ARG A 49 -10.00 9.31 -30.11
C ARG A 49 -9.30 7.97 -29.96
N LYS A 50 -9.54 7.03 -30.88
CA LYS A 50 -8.83 5.75 -30.93
C LYS A 50 -7.35 6.02 -31.27
N VAL A 51 -6.51 6.21 -30.26
CA VAL A 51 -5.08 6.60 -30.40
C VAL A 51 -4.23 5.49 -31.04
N SER A 52 -4.68 4.24 -31.02
CA SER A 52 -3.97 3.10 -31.60
C SER A 52 -4.93 1.93 -31.90
N GLU A 53 -4.66 1.18 -32.98
CA GLU A 53 -5.35 -0.09 -33.27
C GLU A 53 -5.01 -1.19 -32.27
N ASN A 54 -3.84 -1.10 -31.63
CA ASN A 54 -3.36 -2.03 -30.61
C ASN A 54 -2.92 -1.24 -29.36
N PRO A 55 -3.87 -0.78 -28.53
CA PRO A 55 -3.52 -0.12 -27.27
C PRO A 55 -2.80 -1.13 -26.37
N ARG A 56 -1.48 -1.01 -26.26
CA ARG A 56 -0.70 -1.77 -25.28
C ARG A 56 -0.94 -1.12 -23.93
N ALA A 57 -1.84 -1.72 -23.14
CA ALA A 57 -2.21 -1.20 -21.83
C ALA A 57 -1.03 -1.32 -20.85
N ARG A 58 -0.24 -0.25 -20.78
CA ARG A 58 0.47 0.16 -19.54
C ARG A 58 -0.47 0.91 -18.58
N GLY A 59 -1.77 0.93 -18.86
CA GLY A 59 -2.82 1.60 -18.08
C GLY A 59 -3.57 0.65 -17.12
N PRO A 60 -4.66 1.15 -16.51
CA PRO A 60 -5.40 0.43 -15.46
C PRO A 60 -6.14 -0.82 -15.99
N VAL A 61 -6.27 -1.01 -17.30
CA VAL A 61 -6.90 -2.19 -17.89
C VAL A 61 -5.88 -3.32 -18.06
N TYR A 62 -6.10 -4.43 -17.35
CA TYR A 62 -5.25 -5.62 -17.44
C TYR A 62 -5.62 -6.49 -18.65
N SER A 63 -6.90 -6.73 -18.86
CA SER A 63 -7.42 -7.54 -19.97
C SER A 63 -8.81 -7.06 -20.39
N PHE A 64 -9.06 -7.04 -21.69
CA PHE A 64 -10.35 -6.67 -22.27
C PHE A 64 -10.78 -7.72 -23.29
N ASN A 65 -11.79 -8.51 -22.93
CA ASN A 65 -12.34 -9.59 -23.77
C ASN A 65 -13.86 -9.52 -23.78
N GLU A 66 -14.51 -10.12 -24.79
CA GLU A 66 -15.98 -10.22 -24.89
C GLU A 66 -16.67 -10.62 -23.57
N ASN A 67 -16.08 -11.57 -22.85
CA ASN A 67 -16.62 -12.13 -21.61
C ASN A 67 -16.36 -11.27 -20.37
N PHE A 68 -15.20 -10.63 -20.27
CA PHE A 68 -14.78 -9.95 -19.05
C PHE A 68 -13.85 -8.76 -19.32
N LEU A 69 -13.93 -7.78 -18.43
CA LEU A 69 -13.00 -6.67 -18.33
C LEU A 69 -12.25 -6.80 -17.00
N GLU A 70 -10.93 -6.85 -17.06
CA GLU A 70 -10.08 -6.86 -15.87
C GLU A 70 -9.33 -5.54 -15.74
N MET A 71 -9.36 -5.00 -14.53
CA MET A 71 -8.65 -3.77 -14.16
C MET A 71 -7.68 -4.04 -13.02
N ARG A 72 -6.52 -3.38 -13.08
CA ARG A 72 -5.55 -3.26 -11.99
C ARG A 72 -6.02 -2.19 -11.03
N CYS A 73 -5.90 -2.46 -9.74
CA CYS A 73 -6.29 -1.55 -8.68
C CYS A 73 -5.09 -1.12 -7.85
N GLY A 74 -4.76 0.15 -8.03
CA GLY A 74 -3.68 0.84 -7.33
C GLY A 74 -2.83 1.60 -8.33
N GLY A 75 -2.72 2.92 -8.14
CA GLY A 75 -2.00 3.83 -9.04
C GLY A 75 -0.48 3.58 -9.08
N SER A 76 0.02 2.65 -8.27
CA SER A 76 1.42 2.36 -8.06
C SER A 76 1.78 0.87 -8.20
N GLU A 77 0.85 0.07 -8.74
CA GLU A 77 0.96 -1.39 -8.77
C GLU A 77 2.24 -1.88 -9.47
N GLU A 78 2.70 -1.14 -10.49
CA GLU A 78 3.93 -1.39 -11.24
C GLU A 78 5.21 -1.29 -10.38
N LYS A 79 5.18 -0.50 -9.31
CA LYS A 79 6.31 -0.28 -8.41
C LYS A 79 6.31 -1.30 -7.26
N ARG A 80 5.22 -2.06 -7.07
CA ARG A 80 5.10 -3.05 -5.99
C ARG A 80 6.21 -4.09 -6.07
N GLY A 81 6.84 -4.35 -4.92
CA GLY A 81 8.04 -5.17 -4.79
C GLY A 81 9.30 -4.35 -4.54
N ILE A 82 9.31 -3.04 -4.85
CA ILE A 82 10.42 -2.16 -4.49
C ILE A 82 10.55 -2.03 -2.97
N ILE A 83 9.45 -1.91 -2.22
CA ILE A 83 9.53 -1.83 -0.76
C ILE A 83 10.01 -3.17 -0.20
N THR A 84 9.58 -4.31 -0.75
CA THR A 84 10.15 -5.61 -0.37
C THR A 84 11.65 -5.67 -0.63
N LEU A 85 12.12 -5.24 -1.81
CA LEU A 85 13.55 -5.23 -2.15
C LEU A 85 14.34 -4.27 -1.25
N MET A 86 13.82 -3.08 -0.98
CA MET A 86 14.43 -2.13 -0.04
C MET A 86 14.44 -2.67 1.38
N THR A 87 13.36 -3.30 1.83
CA THR A 87 13.24 -3.87 3.18
C THR A 87 14.18 -5.04 3.34
N LEU A 88 14.23 -5.97 2.38
CA LEU A 88 15.08 -7.15 2.43
C LEU A 88 16.55 -6.79 2.24
N GLY A 89 16.83 -5.84 1.35
CA GLY A 89 18.17 -5.30 1.10
C GLY A 89 18.70 -4.39 2.21
N SER A 90 17.85 -3.77 3.03
CA SER A 90 18.27 -2.99 4.20
C SER A 90 18.28 -3.82 5.48
N LEU A 91 17.18 -4.48 5.82
CA LEU A 91 17.10 -5.30 7.02
C LEU A 91 18.04 -6.50 6.95
N GLY A 92 18.15 -7.22 5.84
CA GLY A 92 19.03 -8.40 5.77
C GLY A 92 20.48 -8.11 6.21
N PRO A 93 21.19 -7.18 5.57
CA PRO A 93 22.56 -6.82 5.95
C PRO A 93 22.67 -6.15 7.33
N MET A 94 21.69 -5.32 7.70
CA MET A 94 21.67 -4.63 9.00
C MET A 94 21.51 -5.64 10.15
N THR A 95 20.62 -6.62 9.97
CA THR A 95 20.35 -7.67 10.94
C THR A 95 21.51 -8.64 11.06
N TYR A 96 22.15 -9.02 9.95
CA TYR A 96 23.38 -9.80 9.95
C TYR A 96 24.51 -9.09 10.70
N SER A 97 24.77 -7.82 10.38
CA SER A 97 25.82 -7.04 11.03
C SER A 97 25.56 -6.88 12.54
N TRP A 98 24.32 -6.55 12.91
CA TRP A 98 23.94 -6.40 14.32
C TRP A 98 24.11 -7.71 15.10
N LEU A 99 23.66 -8.85 14.55
CA LEU A 99 23.83 -10.14 15.21
C LEU A 99 25.31 -10.50 15.39
N ASN A 100 26.15 -10.29 14.36
CA ASN A 100 27.58 -10.58 14.45
C ASN A 100 28.28 -9.73 15.52
N ILE A 101 28.00 -8.42 15.55
CA ILE A 101 28.60 -7.51 16.55
C ILE A 101 28.13 -7.87 17.95
N THR A 102 26.82 -8.09 18.13
CA THR A 102 26.23 -8.33 19.45
C THR A 102 26.62 -9.70 19.99
N LEU A 103 26.47 -10.76 19.19
CA LEU A 103 26.85 -12.13 19.59
C LEU A 103 28.37 -12.26 19.73
N GLY A 104 29.15 -11.63 18.84
CA GLY A 104 30.61 -11.60 18.94
C GLY A 104 31.07 -10.92 20.23
N SER A 105 30.45 -9.80 20.61
CA SER A 105 30.76 -9.12 21.87
C SER A 105 30.41 -10.00 23.08
N ILE A 106 29.25 -10.65 23.08
CA ILE A 106 28.86 -11.59 24.16
C ILE A 106 29.83 -12.77 24.25
N TYR A 107 30.20 -13.34 23.11
CA TYR A 107 31.13 -14.47 23.03
C TYR A 107 32.50 -14.12 23.62
N ILE A 108 33.07 -12.97 23.25
CA ILE A 108 34.35 -12.48 23.77
C ILE A 108 34.26 -12.27 25.29
N ASN A 109 33.20 -11.61 25.77
CA ASN A 109 32.98 -11.43 27.21
C ASN A 109 32.87 -12.76 27.96
N ALA A 110 32.25 -13.79 27.35
CA ALA A 110 32.05 -15.09 27.99
C ALA A 110 33.30 -15.98 27.99
N THR A 111 34.14 -15.89 26.94
CA THR A 111 35.28 -16.79 26.74
C THR A 111 36.63 -16.20 27.11
N GLN A 112 36.76 -14.87 27.12
CA GLN A 112 38.03 -14.17 27.36
C GLN A 112 37.89 -13.21 28.55
N PRO A 113 38.26 -13.65 29.77
CA PRO A 113 38.16 -12.84 30.98
C PRO A 113 38.97 -11.54 30.92
N GLU A 114 40.04 -11.51 30.12
CA GLU A 114 40.91 -10.33 29.93
C GLU A 114 40.18 -9.14 29.30
N PHE A 115 39.11 -9.40 28.55
CA PHE A 115 38.29 -8.36 27.91
C PHE A 115 37.00 -8.07 28.68
N LEU A 116 36.79 -8.71 29.83
CA LEU A 116 35.60 -8.52 30.66
C LEU A 116 35.73 -7.20 31.43
N SER A 117 35.02 -6.19 30.94
CA SER A 117 34.94 -4.86 31.55
C SER A 117 33.47 -4.49 31.78
N VAL A 118 33.22 -3.63 32.77
CA VAL A 118 31.89 -3.05 32.98
C VAL A 118 31.40 -2.39 31.68
N PHE A 119 32.31 -1.76 30.93
CA PHE A 119 31.98 -1.14 29.66
C PHE A 119 31.53 -2.14 28.59
N SER A 120 32.20 -3.29 28.45
CA SER A 120 31.86 -4.29 27.43
C SER A 120 30.52 -4.97 27.72
N VAL A 121 30.19 -5.16 28.99
CA VAL A 121 28.88 -5.68 29.44
C VAL A 121 27.76 -4.65 29.18
N LEU A 122 27.97 -3.38 29.53
CA LEU A 122 27.01 -2.30 29.26
C LEU A 122 26.79 -2.13 27.75
N PHE A 123 27.86 -2.18 26.94
CA PHE A 123 27.77 -2.10 25.49
C PHE A 123 26.96 -3.26 24.89
N SER A 124 27.22 -4.49 25.31
CA SER A 124 26.46 -5.67 24.85
C SER A 124 24.98 -5.56 25.21
N THR A 125 24.68 -5.13 26.44
CA THR A 125 23.31 -4.95 26.92
C THR A 125 22.58 -3.85 26.13
N TYR A 126 23.27 -2.73 25.87
CA TYR A 126 22.74 -1.64 25.05
C TYR A 126 22.42 -2.11 23.63
N MET A 127 23.32 -2.88 22.99
CA MET A 127 23.11 -3.37 21.63
C MET A 127 21.94 -4.35 21.52
N ILE A 128 21.74 -5.22 22.53
CA ILE A 128 20.56 -6.09 22.60
C ILE A 128 19.28 -5.27 22.70
N LEU A 129 19.23 -4.28 23.59
CA LEU A 129 18.05 -3.44 23.79
C LEU A 129 17.71 -2.63 22.55
N LEU A 130 18.72 -2.04 21.91
CA LEU A 130 18.54 -1.22 20.71
C LEU A 130 18.01 -2.06 19.54
N GLY A 131 18.61 -3.23 19.29
CA GLY A 131 18.12 -4.14 18.26
C GLY A 131 16.74 -4.68 18.58
N GLY A 132 16.51 -5.15 19.81
CA GLY A 132 15.21 -5.64 20.26
C GLY A 132 14.09 -4.60 20.11
N ALA A 133 14.36 -3.34 20.48
CA ALA A 133 13.42 -2.24 20.28
C ALA A 133 13.15 -1.96 18.80
N ALA A 134 14.19 -1.93 17.96
CA ALA A 134 14.03 -1.73 16.52
C ALA A 134 13.19 -2.83 15.87
N TYR A 135 13.43 -4.10 16.22
CA TYR A 135 12.62 -5.23 15.75
C TYR A 135 11.21 -5.23 16.30
N TYR A 136 11.00 -4.80 17.56
CA TYR A 136 9.67 -4.67 18.12
C TYR A 136 8.84 -3.62 17.36
N ILE A 137 9.43 -2.46 17.07
CA ILE A 137 8.81 -1.40 16.26
C ILE A 137 8.52 -1.94 14.86
N TYR A 138 9.48 -2.64 14.24
CA TYR A 138 9.29 -3.25 12.93
C TYR A 138 8.17 -4.31 12.94
N ALA A 139 8.11 -5.19 13.93
CA ALA A 139 7.07 -6.21 14.04
C ALA A 139 5.68 -5.59 14.24
N LYS A 140 5.58 -4.52 15.05
CA LYS A 140 4.32 -3.84 15.34
C LYS A 140 3.78 -3.06 14.14
N TYR A 141 4.65 -2.35 13.40
CA TYR A 141 4.25 -1.42 12.35
C TYR A 141 4.72 -1.85 10.95
N GLY A 142 5.99 -2.19 10.79
CA GLY A 142 6.62 -2.51 9.51
C GLY A 142 6.18 -3.85 8.91
N PHE A 143 5.96 -4.88 9.73
CA PHE A 143 5.58 -6.21 9.25
C PHE A 143 4.26 -6.22 8.48
N ARG A 144 3.30 -5.37 8.89
CA ARG A 144 2.02 -5.21 8.16
C ARG A 144 2.25 -4.66 6.76
N LEU A 145 3.20 -3.75 6.58
CA LEU A 145 3.53 -3.16 5.28
C LEU A 145 4.28 -4.17 4.40
N SER A 146 5.31 -4.83 4.94
CA SER A 146 6.09 -5.82 4.18
C SER A 146 5.23 -7.04 3.78
N ARG A 147 4.29 -7.46 4.64
CA ARG A 147 3.34 -8.55 4.32
C ARG A 147 2.47 -8.24 3.11
N LEU A 148 2.06 -6.99 2.92
CA LEU A 148 1.23 -6.56 1.78
C LEU A 148 1.96 -6.64 0.43
N GLU A 149 3.29 -6.81 0.44
CA GLU A 149 4.08 -6.90 -0.79
C GLU A 149 4.76 -8.24 -1.00
N MET A 150 5.13 -8.94 0.07
CA MET A 150 5.99 -10.13 0.00
C MET A 150 5.21 -11.46 -0.08
N LEU A 151 3.97 -11.51 0.44
CA LEU A 151 3.19 -12.76 0.57
C LEU A 151 1.76 -12.68 0.02
N THR A 152 1.37 -11.58 -0.62
CA THR A 152 0.05 -11.41 -1.24
C THR A 152 0.18 -11.18 -2.74
N SER A 153 -0.83 -11.62 -3.52
CA SER A 153 -0.94 -11.37 -4.97
C SER A 153 -0.43 -9.98 -5.34
N ARG A 154 0.58 -9.94 -6.21
CA ARG A 154 1.25 -8.71 -6.67
C ARG A 154 0.26 -7.70 -7.27
N HIS A 155 -0.82 -8.21 -7.83
CA HIS A 155 -1.83 -7.46 -8.55
C HIS A 155 -3.17 -7.54 -7.81
N LEU A 156 -3.72 -6.40 -7.42
CA LEU A 156 -5.11 -6.32 -6.98
C LEU A 156 -5.94 -6.17 -8.25
N LEU A 157 -6.63 -7.25 -8.63
CA LEU A 157 -7.42 -7.27 -9.84
C LEU A 157 -8.90 -7.14 -9.48
N ILE A 158 -9.60 -6.31 -10.24
CA ILE A 158 -11.06 -6.33 -10.31
C ILE A 158 -11.45 -6.89 -11.67
N ARG A 159 -12.24 -7.97 -11.66
CA ARG A 159 -12.81 -8.56 -12.87
C ARG A 159 -14.30 -8.24 -12.94
N PHE A 160 -14.70 -7.51 -13.96
CA PHE A 160 -16.09 -7.30 -14.35
C PHE A 160 -16.48 -8.37 -15.37
N ASN A 161 -17.34 -9.31 -14.97
CA ASN A 161 -17.92 -10.28 -15.87
C ASN A 161 -19.13 -9.66 -16.58
N ARG A 162 -19.02 -9.53 -17.90
CA ARG A 162 -20.02 -8.84 -18.72
C ARG A 162 -21.21 -9.73 -19.08
N LYS A 163 -21.04 -11.05 -19.01
CA LYS A 163 -22.11 -12.03 -19.23
C LYS A 163 -22.95 -12.25 -17.97
N THR A 164 -22.30 -12.51 -16.83
CA THR A 164 -23.01 -12.77 -15.58
C THR A 164 -23.34 -11.50 -14.79
N GLN A 165 -22.84 -10.34 -15.22
CA GLN A 165 -23.02 -9.07 -14.52
C GLN A 165 -22.56 -9.17 -13.06
N GLN A 166 -21.39 -9.77 -12.85
CA GLN A 166 -20.75 -9.96 -11.55
C GLN A 166 -19.40 -9.25 -11.52
N VAL A 167 -19.06 -8.70 -10.36
CA VAL A 167 -17.77 -8.03 -10.10
C VAL A 167 -16.99 -8.87 -9.09
N HIS A 168 -15.84 -9.37 -9.50
CA HIS A 168 -14.95 -10.14 -8.65
C HIS A 168 -13.81 -9.23 -8.16
N LEU A 169 -13.73 -9.03 -6.85
CA LEU A 169 -12.73 -8.20 -6.18
C LEU A 169 -11.70 -9.08 -5.45
N HIS A 170 -10.42 -8.88 -5.75
CA HIS A 170 -9.35 -9.42 -4.92
C HIS A 170 -9.19 -8.61 -3.62
N ARG A 171 -9.38 -9.24 -2.46
CA ARG A 171 -9.30 -8.54 -1.16
C ARG A 171 -7.88 -8.59 -0.57
N PRO A 172 -7.29 -7.45 -0.16
CA PRO A 172 -5.98 -7.42 0.52
C PRO A 172 -5.93 -8.22 1.83
N GLY A 173 -7.03 -8.23 2.60
CA GLY A 173 -7.09 -8.88 3.91
C GLY A 173 -7.09 -10.42 3.87
N TYR A 174 -7.38 -11.04 2.71
CA TYR A 174 -7.54 -12.49 2.58
C TYR A 174 -6.50 -13.15 1.66
N CYS A 175 -5.30 -12.58 1.49
CA CYS A 175 -4.17 -13.19 0.79
C CYS A 175 -4.53 -13.96 -0.51
N GLY A 176 -5.46 -13.44 -1.33
CA GLY A 176 -5.95 -14.13 -2.54
C GLY A 176 -7.43 -14.51 -2.55
N GLY A 177 -8.19 -14.25 -1.47
CA GLY A 177 -9.63 -14.40 -1.46
C GLY A 177 -10.33 -13.49 -2.50
N ILE A 178 -11.27 -14.07 -3.24
CA ILE A 178 -12.10 -13.37 -4.23
C ILE A 178 -13.49 -13.18 -3.62
N VAL A 179 -13.96 -11.93 -3.58
CA VAL A 179 -15.35 -11.62 -3.22
C VAL A 179 -16.09 -11.26 -4.51
N THR A 180 -17.29 -11.81 -4.67
CA THR A 180 -18.11 -11.57 -5.86
C THR A 180 -19.32 -10.73 -5.46
N PHE A 181 -19.51 -9.61 -6.16
CA PHE A 181 -20.65 -8.72 -6.01
C PHE A 181 -21.50 -8.73 -7.27
N PRO A 182 -22.83 -8.56 -7.17
CA PRO A 182 -23.67 -8.30 -8.33
C PRO A 182 -23.34 -6.91 -8.87
N TRP A 183 -23.02 -6.79 -10.15
CA TRP A 183 -22.70 -5.49 -10.78
C TRP A 183 -23.88 -4.54 -10.63
N LYS A 184 -25.11 -5.00 -10.84
CA LYS A 184 -26.32 -4.17 -10.71
C LYS A 184 -26.46 -3.47 -9.35
N THR A 185 -25.95 -4.08 -8.27
CA THR A 185 -26.03 -3.54 -6.90
C THR A 185 -24.70 -2.95 -6.42
N THR A 186 -23.69 -2.92 -7.28
CA THR A 186 -22.39 -2.32 -6.97
C THR A 186 -22.39 -0.91 -7.54
N GLY A 187 -23.05 0.01 -6.83
CA GLY A 187 -23.05 1.43 -7.16
C GLY A 187 -21.68 2.08 -6.97
N SER A 188 -21.38 3.11 -7.77
CA SER A 188 -20.23 3.99 -7.53
C SER A 188 -20.60 4.96 -6.42
N THR A 189 -20.31 4.61 -5.16
CA THR A 189 -20.56 5.50 -4.01
C THR A 189 -19.60 6.70 -3.94
N ALA A 190 -18.90 7.02 -5.04
CA ALA A 190 -17.79 7.96 -5.01
C ALA A 190 -18.20 9.43 -5.12
N ILE A 191 -19.46 9.77 -5.46
CA ILE A 191 -19.84 11.16 -5.71
C ILE A 191 -21.03 11.59 -4.85
N ASP A 192 -22.18 10.91 -4.89
CA ASP A 192 -23.29 11.20 -3.97
C ASP A 192 -24.11 9.92 -3.65
N PRO A 193 -24.44 9.62 -2.38
CA PRO A 193 -25.28 8.46 -2.02
C PRO A 193 -26.70 8.52 -2.59
N GLU A 194 -27.15 9.72 -2.95
CA GLU A 194 -28.48 10.03 -3.48
C GLU A 194 -28.64 9.64 -4.96
N ASP A 195 -27.52 9.43 -5.67
CA ASP A 195 -27.49 9.00 -7.08
C ASP A 195 -27.51 7.46 -7.24
N ASP A 196 -27.47 6.71 -6.12
CA ASP A 196 -27.64 5.27 -6.15
C ASP A 196 -29.13 4.93 -6.22
N SER A 197 -29.60 4.47 -7.39
CA SER A 197 -30.99 4.01 -7.57
C SER A 197 -31.43 2.85 -6.66
N LEU A 198 -30.54 2.36 -5.81
CA LEU A 198 -30.72 1.24 -4.87
C LEU A 198 -30.51 1.62 -3.39
N SER A 199 -30.23 2.90 -3.07
CA SER A 199 -30.25 3.43 -1.69
C SER A 199 -31.67 3.86 -1.26
#